data_AF-A0A8X6X158-F1
#
_entry.id   AF-A0A8X6X158-F1
#
_cell.length_a   1.000
_cell.length_b   1.000
_cell.length_c   1.000
_cell.angle_alpha   90.00
_cell.angle_beta   90.00
_cell.angle_gamma   90.00
#
_symmetry.space_group_name_H-M   'P 1'
#
loop_
_entity.id
_entity.type
_entity.pdbx_description
1 polymer ?
#
loop_
_entity_poly.entity_id
_entity_poly.type
_entity_poly.pdbx_seq_one_letter_code
_entity_poly.pdbx_strand_id
1 'polypeptide(L)'
;MPGLLRESSSREPFEVEVYASRILTYFSDTNKNVISFGEFCEGKEHWETCRYFFASLHLAATDKVTIATIRKDDGTDLLLLTLLTKD
;
A
#
# COMPACT_ATOMS: atom_id res chain seq x y z
N MET A 1 22.02 -15.67 17.95
CA MET A 1 20.64 -16.17 17.74
C MET A 1 20.38 -16.23 16.24
N PRO A 2 20.29 -17.42 15.63
CA PRO A 2 19.83 -17.53 14.25
C PRO A 2 18.30 -17.36 14.29
N GLY A 3 17.85 -16.13 14.06
CA GLY A 3 16.43 -15.82 13.92
C GLY A 3 15.89 -16.52 12.68
N LEU A 4 15.30 -17.69 12.90
CA LEU A 4 14.42 -18.46 12.03
C LEU A 4 13.91 -17.66 10.82
N LEU A 5 14.51 -17.91 9.65
CA LEU A 5 13.88 -17.79 8.33
C LEU A 5 12.83 -18.90 8.17
N ARG A 6 11.95 -19.09 9.16
CA ARG A 6 10.86 -20.06 9.07
C ARG A 6 9.62 -19.34 8.55
N GLU A 7 8.99 -19.98 7.57
CA GLU A 7 7.74 -19.61 6.90
C GLU A 7 7.84 -18.62 5.73
N SER A 8 8.74 -18.90 4.79
CA SER A 8 8.68 -18.37 3.42
C SER A 8 7.85 -19.25 2.48
N SER A 9 7.47 -20.47 2.88
CA SER A 9 6.84 -21.47 2.00
C SER A 9 5.33 -21.35 1.83
N SER A 10 4.66 -20.48 2.59
CA SER A 10 3.19 -20.29 2.56
C SER A 10 2.75 -18.92 2.01
N ARG A 11 3.69 -18.02 1.73
CA ARG A 11 3.38 -16.68 1.22
C ARG A 11 3.13 -16.76 -0.27
N GLU A 12 2.11 -16.05 -0.74
CA GLU A 12 1.92 -15.90 -2.18
C GLU A 12 3.18 -15.29 -2.84
N PRO A 13 3.51 -15.66 -4.08
CA PRO A 13 4.52 -14.97 -4.87
C PRO A 13 4.22 -13.47 -4.93
N PHE A 14 5.26 -12.66 -4.99
CA PHE A 14 5.07 -11.23 -5.16
C PHE A 14 4.86 -10.89 -6.64
N GLU A 15 3.66 -10.45 -6.98
CA GLU A 15 3.29 -9.94 -8.30
C GLU A 15 2.76 -8.52 -8.14
N VAL A 16 3.49 -7.52 -8.64
CA VAL A 16 3.21 -6.11 -8.32
C VAL A 16 1.81 -5.68 -8.77
N GLU A 17 1.32 -6.23 -9.88
CA GLU A 17 0.01 -5.97 -10.46
C GLU A 17 -1.13 -6.46 -9.57
N VAL A 18 -0.94 -7.60 -8.89
CA VAL A 18 -1.93 -8.15 -7.94
C VAL A 18 -2.07 -7.21 -6.73
N TYR A 19 -0.96 -6.77 -6.16
CA TYR A 19 -0.96 -5.86 -5.02
C TYR A 19 -1.45 -4.46 -5.41
N ALA A 20 -1.10 -3.99 -6.60
CA ALA A 20 -1.59 -2.73 -7.16
C ALA A 20 -3.11 -2.78 -7.37
N SER A 21 -3.63 -3.87 -7.93
CA SER A 21 -5.07 -4.07 -8.09
C SER A 21 -5.79 -4.02 -6.75
N ARG A 22 -5.26 -4.65 -5.69
CA ARG A 22 -5.87 -4.60 -4.35
C ARG A 22 -5.94 -3.18 -3.78
N ILE A 23 -4.94 -2.35 -4.03
CA ILE A 23 -4.96 -0.92 -3.64
C ILE A 23 -6.07 -0.19 -4.40
N LEU A 24 -6.18 -0.39 -5.72
CA LEU A 24 -7.23 0.24 -6.53
C LEU A 24 -8.63 -0.23 -6.14
N THR A 25 -8.82 -1.53 -5.88
CA THR A 25 -10.08 -2.08 -5.38
C THR A 25 -10.48 -1.44 -4.05
N TYR A 26 -9.54 -1.20 -3.14
CA TYR A 26 -9.83 -0.51 -1.88
C TYR A 26 -10.37 0.92 -2.08
N PHE A 27 -9.84 1.67 -3.05
CA PHE A 27 -10.39 2.98 -3.40
C PHE A 27 -11.84 2.87 -3.90
N SER A 28 -12.14 1.86 -4.73
CA SER A 28 -13.49 1.60 -5.22
C SER A 28 -14.45 1.20 -4.09
N ASP A 29 -14.03 0.30 -3.20
CA ASP A 29 -14.85 -0.21 -2.10
C ASP A 29 -15.16 0.85 -1.05
N THR A 30 -14.20 1.74 -0.78
CA THR A 30 -14.37 2.83 0.19
C THR A 30 -14.98 4.09 -0.42
N ASN A 31 -15.07 4.16 -1.76
CA ASN A 31 -15.43 5.34 -2.54
C ASN A 31 -14.65 6.61 -2.13
N LYS A 32 -13.41 6.44 -1.64
CA LYS A 32 -12.50 7.54 -1.31
C LYS A 32 -11.62 7.84 -2.51
N ASN A 33 -11.16 9.09 -2.61
CA ASN A 33 -10.13 9.49 -3.58
C ASN A 33 -8.77 9.66 -2.92
N VAL A 34 -8.73 9.79 -1.60
CA VAL A 34 -7.50 9.95 -0.80
C VAL A 34 -7.60 9.00 0.38
N ILE A 35 -6.54 8.23 0.61
CA ILE A 35 -6.41 7.32 1.75
C ILE A 35 -5.02 7.48 2.36
N SER A 36 -4.88 7.23 3.66
CA SER A 36 -3.54 7.05 4.21
C SER A 36 -3.05 5.62 3.94
N PHE A 37 -1.75 5.46 3.68
CA PHE A 37 -1.17 4.13 3.49
C PHE A 37 -1.31 3.26 4.75
N GLY A 38 -1.21 3.88 5.93
CA GLY A 38 -1.43 3.21 7.21
C GLY A 38 -2.85 2.66 7.35
N GLU A 39 -3.87 3.46 7.01
CA GLU A 39 -5.28 3.03 6.98
C GLU A 39 -5.49 1.87 6.01
N PHE A 40 -4.89 1.93 4.81
CA PHE A 40 -4.98 0.83 3.85
C PHE A 40 -4.36 -0.48 4.39
N CYS A 41 -3.21 -0.38 5.06
CA CYS A 41 -2.50 -1.52 5.64
C CYS A 41 -3.10 -2.03 6.95
N GLU A 42 -4.10 -1.35 7.52
CA GLU A 42 -4.75 -1.80 8.74
C GLU A 42 -5.39 -3.20 8.55
N GLY A 43 -5.11 -4.12 9.48
CA GLY A 43 -5.58 -5.49 9.42
C GLY A 43 -4.89 -6.40 8.39
N LYS A 44 -3.90 -5.90 7.65
CA LYS A 44 -3.09 -6.71 6.72
C LYS A 44 -1.92 -7.38 7.43
N GLU A 45 -1.40 -8.44 6.82
CA GLU A 45 -0.23 -9.12 7.37
C GLU A 45 1.02 -8.24 7.26
N HIS A 46 1.86 -8.24 8.30
CA HIS A 46 3.03 -7.35 8.36
C HIS A 46 3.99 -7.53 7.17
N TRP A 47 4.10 -8.75 6.65
CA TRP A 47 4.95 -9.06 5.50
C TRP A 47 4.41 -8.51 4.17
N GLU A 48 3.12 -8.18 4.10
CA GLU A 48 2.51 -7.58 2.91
C GLU A 48 2.79 -6.07 2.82
N THR A 49 3.04 -5.39 3.95
CA THR A 49 3.21 -3.94 4.00
C THR A 49 4.25 -3.44 3.00
N CYS A 50 5.43 -4.07 2.96
CA CYS A 50 6.48 -3.70 2.01
C CYS A 50 6.08 -3.95 0.54
N ARG A 51 5.26 -4.98 0.29
CA ARG A 51 4.77 -5.33 -1.05
C ARG A 51 3.75 -4.29 -1.52
N TYR A 52 2.84 -3.88 -0.65
CA TYR A 52 1.90 -2.79 -0.94
C TYR A 52 2.59 -1.44 -1.11
N PHE A 53 3.64 -1.17 -0.33
CA PHE A 53 4.43 0.04 -0.51
C PHE A 53 5.11 0.04 -1.90
N PHE A 54 5.70 -1.08 -2.32
CA PHE A 54 6.26 -1.17 -3.66
C PHE A 54 5.19 -1.03 -4.76
N ALA A 55 4.02 -1.64 -4.57
CA ALA A 55 2.91 -1.52 -5.51
C ALA A 55 2.36 -0.08 -5.61
N SER A 56 2.37 0.70 -4.53
CA SER A 56 1.98 2.11 -4.59
C SER A 56 2.97 2.95 -5.38
N LEU A 57 4.28 2.66 -5.30
CA LEU A 57 5.29 3.27 -6.15
C LEU A 57 5.07 2.94 -7.64
N HIS A 58 4.72 1.68 -7.94
CA HIS A 58 4.37 1.28 -9.31
C HIS A 58 3.13 2.02 -9.84
N LEU A 59 2.07 2.15 -9.02
CA LEU A 59 0.88 2.92 -9.37
C LEU A 59 1.20 4.41 -9.57
N ALA A 60 2.12 4.97 -8.79
CA ALA A 60 2.56 6.34 -8.96
C ALA A 60 3.37 6.55 -10.23
N ALA A 61 4.24 5.59 -10.57
CA ALA A 61 5.00 5.60 -11.82
C ALA A 61 4.13 5.44 -13.08
N THR A 62 2.89 4.97 -12.93
CA THR A 62 1.91 4.79 -14.00
C THR A 62 0.79 5.82 -13.96
N ASP A 63 0.99 6.92 -13.21
CA ASP A 63 0.04 8.04 -13.06
C ASP A 63 -1.38 7.63 -12.60
N LYS A 64 -1.52 6.46 -11.97
CA LYS A 64 -2.80 6.02 -11.39
C LYS A 64 -3.05 6.66 -10.03
N VAL A 65 -1.99 6.86 -9.26
CA VAL A 65 -2.04 7.51 -7.94
C VAL A 65 -0.94 8.55 -7.82
N THR A 66 -1.10 9.53 -6.94
CA THR A 66 0.00 10.36 -6.46
C THR A 66 0.27 10.06 -4.98
N ILE A 67 1.53 10.20 -4.60
CA ILE A 67 2.02 9.95 -3.24
C ILE A 67 2.44 11.28 -2.63
N ALA A 68 1.84 11.62 -1.50
CA ALA A 68 2.18 12.80 -0.73
C ALA A 68 2.53 12.42 0.71
N THR A 69 3.36 13.23 1.35
CA THR A 69 3.66 13.09 2.77
C THR A 69 3.10 14.29 3.51
N ILE A 70 2.32 14.03 4.58
CA ILE A 70 1.83 15.07 5.48
C ILE A 70 2.42 14.83 6.87
N ARG A 71 3.02 15.86 7.44
CA ARG A 71 3.42 15.85 8.85
C ARG A 71 2.21 16.23 9.71
N LYS A 72 1.85 15.36 10.65
CA LYS A 72 0.84 15.62 11.68
C LYS A 72 1.40 16.54 12.77
N ASP A 73 0.49 17.15 13.53
CA ASP A 73 0.81 18.00 14.68
C ASP A 73 1.54 17.25 15.81
N ASP A 74 1.36 15.92 15.88
CA ASP A 74 2.07 15.03 16.79
C ASP A 74 3.51 14.70 16.33
N GLY A 75 3.95 15.25 15.19
CA GLY A 75 5.27 15.03 14.60
C GLY A 75 5.37 13.77 13.73
N THR A 76 4.29 12.99 13.59
CA THR A 76 4.27 11.78 12.77
C THR A 76 4.09 12.13 11.29
N ASP A 77 4.89 11.52 10.42
CA ASP A 77 4.74 11.65 8.98
C ASP A 77 3.78 10.58 8.45
N LEU A 78 2.74 11.00 7.73
CA LEU A 78 1.79 10.13 7.04
C LEU A 78 2.05 10.09 5.55
N LEU A 79 2.06 8.88 5.00
CA LEU A 79 2.02 8.66 3.56
C LEU A 79 0.56 8.65 3.09
N LEU A 80 0.21 9.53 2.16
CA LEU A 80 -1.10 9.59 1.52
C LEU A 80 -1.02 9.10 0.09
N LEU A 81 -2.01 8.29 -0.30
CA LEU A 81 -2.25 7.89 -1.68
C LEU A 81 -3.49 8.61 -2.18
N THR A 82 -3.37 9.29 -3.32
CA THR A 82 -4.50 9.98 -3.97
C THR A 82 -4.71 9.39 -5.35
N LEU A 83 -5.92 8.91 -5.63
CA LEU A 83 -6.32 8.38 -6.94
C LEU A 83 -6.44 9.54 -7.94
N LEU A 84 -5.73 9.45 -9.08
CA LEU A 84 -5.71 10.50 -10.10
C LEU A 84 -6.82 10.34 -11.15
N THR A 85 -7.24 9.10 -11.41
CA THR A 85 -8.27 8.80 -12.41
C THR A 85 -9.16 7.67 -11.89
N LYS A 86 -10.49 7.85 -11.98
CA LYS A 86 -11.45 6.75 -11.84
C LYS A 86 -11.71 6.19 -13.23
N ASP A 87 -11.28 4.96 -13.48
CA ASP A 87 -11.71 4.20 -14.66
C ASP A 87 -13.21 3.87 -14.56
#